data_AF-A0A946VNE9-F1
#
_entry.id   AF-A0A946VNE9-F1
#
_cell.length_a   1.000
_cell.length_b   1.000
_cell.length_c   1.000
_cell.angle_alpha   90.00
_cell.angle_beta   90.00
_cell.angle_gamma   90.00
#
_symmetry.space_group_name_H-M   'P 1'
#
loop_
_entity.id
_entity.type
_entity.pdbx_description
1 polymer ?
#
loop_
_entity_poly.entity_id
_entity_poly.type
_entity_poly.pdbx_seq_one_letter_code
_entity_poly.pdbx_strand_id
1 'polypeptide(L)' 'FSEHHTGRALDLNTDGCAVLQEEFENTSAFQWLMAEAQSFGFILSYPRDNPWGIVYEPWHWCYQPDIADSRNL' A
#
# COMPACT_ATOMS: atom_id res chain seq x y z
N PHE A 1 -13.02 12.14 0.15
CA PHE A 1 -13.20 10.69 0.31
C PHE A 1 -11.90 10.14 0.89
N SER A 2 -11.95 9.16 1.80
CA SER A 2 -10.76 8.55 2.41
C SER A 2 -10.96 7.04 2.45
N GLU A 3 -9.97 6.28 1.99
CA GLU A 3 -10.02 4.82 2.02
C GLU A 3 -10.02 4.27 3.46
N HIS A 4 -9.43 5.01 4.43
CA HIS A 4 -9.47 4.67 5.85
C HIS A 4 -10.90 4.61 6.40
N HIS A 5 -11.82 5.46 5.92
CA HIS A 5 -13.23 5.39 6.32
C HIS A 5 -13.94 4.12 5.85
N THR A 6 -13.38 3.40 4.88
CA THR A 6 -13.93 2.11 4.44
C THR A 6 -13.52 0.95 5.35
N GLY A 7 -12.57 1.17 6.27
CA GLY A 7 -12.00 0.13 7.12
C GLY A 7 -11.09 -0.86 6.39
N ARG A 8 -10.66 -0.54 5.15
CA ARG A 8 -9.84 -1.41 4.30
C ARG A 8 -8.42 -0.90 4.05
N ALA A 9 -8.10 0.32 4.45
CA ALA A 9 -6.77 0.88 4.32
C ALA A 9 -5.98 0.78 5.62
N LEU A 10 -4.68 0.55 5.50
CA LEU A 10 -3.71 0.53 6.59
C LEU A 10 -2.50 1.38 6.19
N ASP A 11 -2.03 2.18 7.14
CA ASP A 11 -0.75 2.85 7.03
C ASP A 11 0.31 2.02 7.76
N LEU A 12 1.34 1.61 7.03
CA LEU A 12 2.39 0.71 7.53
C LEU A 12 3.72 1.45 7.65
N ASN A 13 4.52 1.06 8.64
CA ASN A 13 5.87 1.58 8.84
C ASN A 13 6.79 0.49 9.39
N THR A 14 8.10 0.78 9.44
CA THR A 14 9.11 -0.07 10.07
C THR A 14 10.06 0.77 10.91
N ASP A 15 10.82 0.12 11.80
CA ASP A 15 11.88 0.79 12.54
C ASP A 15 12.96 1.34 11.59
N GLY A 16 13.57 2.48 11.97
CA GLY A 16 14.67 3.09 11.23
C GLY A 16 14.26 4.09 10.13
N CYS A 17 12.97 4.37 9.97
CA CYS A 17 12.46 5.44 9.10
C CYS A 17 11.42 6.32 9.80
N ALA A 18 11.27 7.54 9.30
CA ALA A 18 10.25 8.46 9.77
C ALA A 18 8.84 7.95 9.42
N VAL A 19 7.87 8.24 10.29
CA VAL A 19 6.49 7.78 10.16
C VAL A 19 5.77 8.57 9.05
N LEU A 20 5.10 7.86 8.14
CA LEU A 20 4.34 8.44 7.02
C LEU A 20 5.19 9.37 6.14
N GLN A 21 6.38 8.90 5.75
CA GLN A 21 7.26 9.63 4.86
C GLN A 21 7.73 8.76 3.68
N GLU A 22 8.15 9.41 2.59
CA GLU A 22 8.58 8.72 1.38
C GLU A 22 9.78 7.79 1.62
N GLU A 23 10.63 8.06 2.62
CA GLU A 23 11.81 7.23 2.88
C GLU A 23 11.47 5.77 3.24
N PHE A 24 10.23 5.49 3.65
CA PHE A 24 9.74 4.12 3.87
C PHE A 24 9.94 3.23 2.63
N GLU A 25 9.90 3.79 1.41
CA GLU A 25 10.10 3.05 0.17
C GLU A 25 11.47 2.37 0.06
N ASN A 26 12.47 2.90 0.78
CA ASN A 26 13.84 2.38 0.76
C ASN A 26 14.06 1.23 1.75
N THR A 27 13.03 0.80 2.47
CA THR A 27 13.12 -0.20 3.53
C THR A 27 12.91 -1.63 2.99
N SER A 28 13.44 -2.62 3.69
CA SER A 28 13.17 -4.03 3.40
C SER A 28 11.69 -4.38 3.60
N ALA A 29 10.99 -3.70 4.51
CA ALA A 29 9.55 -3.88 4.72
C ALA A 29 8.76 -3.47 3.48
N PHE A 30 9.07 -2.31 2.88
CA PHE A 30 8.42 -1.89 1.65
C PHE A 30 8.74 -2.81 0.47
N GLN A 31 9.99 -3.26 0.34
CA GLN A 31 10.37 -4.25 -0.68
C GLN A 31 9.57 -5.56 -0.54
N TRP A 32 9.36 -6.02 0.69
CA TRP A 32 8.52 -7.18 0.96
C TRP A 32 7.05 -6.93 0.59
N LEU A 33 6.49 -5.78 0.93
CA LEU A 33 5.11 -5.43 0.57
C LEU A 33 4.91 -5.41 -0.95
N MET A 34 5.85 -4.84 -1.70
CA MET A 34 5.80 -4.84 -3.17
C MET A 34 5.80 -6.25 -3.78
N ALA A 35 6.43 -7.23 -3.12
CA ALA A 35 6.46 -8.62 -3.58
C ALA A 35 5.22 -9.43 -3.12
N GLU A 36 4.76 -9.22 -1.88
CA GLU A 36 3.86 -10.16 -1.21
C GLU A 36 2.48 -9.57 -0.89
N ALA A 37 2.32 -8.26 -0.73
CA ALA A 37 1.07 -7.68 -0.20
C ALA A 37 -0.16 -8.07 -1.03
N GLN A 38 0.00 -8.21 -2.35
CA GLN A 38 -1.06 -8.64 -3.25
C GLN A 38 -1.54 -10.07 -2.99
N SER A 39 -0.70 -10.99 -2.50
CA SER A 39 -1.14 -12.35 -2.13
C SER A 39 -2.06 -12.34 -0.91
N PHE A 40 -2.02 -11.28 -0.12
CA PHE A 40 -2.93 -11.02 0.99
C PHE A 40 -4.11 -10.09 0.60
N GLY A 41 -4.22 -9.75 -0.69
CA GLY A 41 -5.26 -8.87 -1.22
C GLY A 41 -5.03 -7.38 -0.99
N PHE A 42 -3.82 -6.96 -0.59
CA PHE A 42 -3.49 -5.55 -0.43
C PHE A 42 -2.79 -4.99 -1.66
N ILE A 43 -3.08 -3.72 -1.98
CA ILE A 43 -2.37 -2.97 -3.02
C ILE A 43 -1.90 -1.62 -2.49
N LEU A 44 -0.83 -1.09 -3.10
CA LEU A 44 -0.41 0.29 -2.91
C LEU A 44 -1.37 1.21 -3.67
N SER A 45 -2.22 1.95 -2.95
CA SER A 45 -3.27 2.75 -3.59
C SER A 45 -2.75 3.99 -4.30
N TYR A 46 -1.69 4.60 -3.74
CA TYR A 46 -1.18 5.89 -4.20
C TYR A 46 0.29 5.79 -4.62
N PRO A 47 0.59 5.05 -5.71
CA PRO A 47 1.92 5.11 -6.33
C PRO A 47 2.16 6.50 -6.94
N ARG A 48 3.42 6.77 -7.33
CA ARG A 48 3.74 7.97 -8.12
C ARG A 48 2.87 8.01 -9.38
N ASP A 49 2.43 9.22 -9.73
CA ASP A 49 1.59 9.49 -10.91
C ASP A 49 0.25 8.72 -10.95
N ASN A 50 -0.30 8.37 -9.78
CA ASN A 50 -1.64 7.76 -9.70
C ASN A 50 -2.71 8.69 -10.29
N PRO A 51 -3.79 8.13 -10.90
CA PRO A 51 -4.80 8.90 -11.61
C PRO A 51 -5.66 9.81 -10.71
N TRP A 52 -5.54 9.66 -9.39
CA TRP A 52 -6.31 10.41 -8.41
C TRP A 52 -5.64 11.73 -8.03
N GLY A 53 -4.38 11.95 -8.46
CA GLY A 53 -3.62 13.15 -8.12
C GLY A 53 -3.27 13.25 -6.63
N ILE A 54 -3.35 12.14 -5.90
CA ILE A 54 -2.93 12.06 -4.51
C ILE A 54 -1.41 11.94 -4.50
N VAL A 55 -0.75 12.58 -3.52
CA VAL A 55 0.71 12.48 -3.36
C VAL A 55 1.11 11.02 -3.19
N TYR A 56 2.35 10.68 -3.53
CA TYR A 56 2.85 9.35 -3.32
C TYR A 56 2.89 9.00 -1.82
N GLU A 57 2.27 7.88 -1.46
CA GLU A 57 2.19 7.41 -0.07
C GLU A 57 2.64 5.94 0.03
N PRO A 58 3.96 5.66 0.09
CA PRO A 58 4.48 4.28 0.14
C PRO A 58 3.99 3.47 1.35
N TRP A 59 3.49 4.16 2.39
CA TRP A 59 2.95 3.56 3.59
C TRP A 59 1.48 3.13 3.47
N HIS A 60 0.71 3.63 2.48
CA HIS A 60 -0.74 3.44 2.42
C HIS A 60 -1.14 2.25 1.54
N TRP A 61 -1.68 1.19 2.18
CA TRP A 61 -2.06 -0.05 1.51
C TRP A 61 -3.54 -0.37 1.74
N CYS A 62 -4.27 -0.65 0.66
CA CYS A 62 -5.71 -0.89 0.70
C CYS A 62 -6.07 -2.31 0.27
N TYR A 63 -6.91 -2.97 1.07
CA TYR A 63 -7.43 -4.29 0.77
C TYR A 63 -8.47 -4.26 -0.36
N GLN A 64 -8.20 -4.99 -1.43
CA GLN A 64 -9.04 -5.13 -2.61
C GLN A 64 -9.30 -6.62 -2.92
N PRO A 65 -10.43 -7.17 -2.45
CA PRO A 65 -10.73 -8.61 -2.55
C PRO A 65 -10.82 -9.09 -4.01
N ASP A 66 -11.34 -8.24 -4.91
CA ASP A 66 -11.57 -8.61 -6.31
C ASP A 66 -10.25 -8.85 -7.08
N ILE A 67 -9.12 -8.32 -6.60
CA ILE A 67 -7.80 -8.54 -7.19
C ILE A 67 -7.19 -9.86 -6.70
N ALA A 68 -7.44 -10.25 -5.45
CA ALA A 68 -6.91 -11.49 -4.87
C ALA A 68 -7.45 -12.74 -5.58
N ASP A 69 -8.72 -12.73 -5.99
CA ASP A 69 -9.39 -13.87 -6.63
C ASP A 69 -9.00 -14.07 -8.11
N SER A 70 -8.45 -13.04 -8.77
CA SER A 70 -8.07 -13.10 -10.20
C SER A 70 -6.88 -14.01 -10.53
N ARG A 71 -6.20 -14.57 -9.50
CA ARG A 71 -5.12 -15.57 -9.65
C ARG A 71 -5.58 -17.02 -9.49
N ASN A 72 -6.85 -17.26 -9.14
CA ASN A 72 -7.43 -18.60 -9.03
C ASN A 72 -8.18 -19.04 -10.31
N LEU A 73 -8.02 -18.30 -11.41
CA LEU A 73 -8.57 -18.60 -12.74
C LEU A 73 -7.46 -18.69 -13.79
#